data_AF-A0A850QJH8-F1
#
_entry.id   AF-A0A850QJH8-F1
#
_cell.length_a   1.000
_cell.length_b   1.000
_cell.length_c   1.000
_cell.angle_alpha   90.00
_cell.angle_beta   90.00
_cell.angle_gamma   90.00
#
_symmetry.space_group_name_H-M   'P 1'
#
loop_
_entity.id
_entity.type
_entity.pdbx_description
1 polymer ?
#
loop_
_entity_poly.entity_id
_entity_poly.type
_entity_poly.pdbx_seq_one_letter_code
_entity_poly.pdbx_strand_id
1 'polypeptide(L)'
;MMKIKKPLVSVLLLSASILPCWVQAAPQLSQSVAAKLQKANTLMQEDKLIQASQLLTSIAVDKAYDKAFIARMLGVVYWQQGKTQSAIKALTQAVNSGLLKDEYGWQTERMLADLLLSEQQYNKALPHYYSLTQVKAKGNKTDEVWLRIAQSHYQLSQWPKVLTAIKRYDSYGNKDSVSPLSIAL
;
A
#
# COMPACT_ATOMS: atom_id res chain seq x y z
N MET A 1 -10.29 -73.81 -27.08
CA MET A 1 -10.13 -73.39 -25.66
C MET A 1 -9.03 -72.33 -25.67
N MET A 2 -9.10 -71.13 -25.12
CA MET A 2 -9.83 -70.58 -23.97
C MET A 2 -9.91 -69.04 -24.09
N LYS A 3 -10.85 -68.44 -23.34
CA LYS A 3 -11.55 -67.18 -23.57
C LYS A 3 -10.75 -65.89 -23.27
N ILE A 4 -11.03 -64.87 -24.07
CA ILE A 4 -10.82 -63.44 -23.77
C ILE A 4 -11.83 -63.00 -22.70
N LYS A 5 -11.39 -62.32 -21.63
CA LYS A 5 -12.24 -61.47 -20.78
C LYS A 5 -11.48 -60.21 -20.36
N LYS A 6 -12.04 -59.03 -20.66
CA LYS A 6 -11.69 -57.72 -20.06
C LYS A 6 -12.73 -57.38 -18.95
N PRO A 7 -12.66 -56.20 -18.29
CA PRO A 7 -12.17 -55.99 -16.93
C PRO A 7 -13.30 -55.72 -15.92
N LEU A 8 -13.05 -55.95 -14.63
CA LEU A 8 -13.99 -55.54 -13.56
C LEU A 8 -13.57 -54.19 -12.99
N VAL A 9 -14.44 -53.21 -13.19
CA VAL A 9 -14.41 -51.85 -12.64
C VAL A 9 -14.63 -51.94 -11.12
N SER A 10 -13.72 -51.37 -10.33
CA SER A 10 -13.95 -51.12 -8.90
C SER A 10 -14.09 -49.62 -8.69
N VAL A 11 -15.32 -49.18 -8.49
CA VAL A 11 -15.71 -47.78 -8.23
C VAL A 11 -15.44 -47.48 -6.76
N LEU A 12 -14.44 -46.64 -6.49
CA LEU A 12 -14.19 -46.09 -5.15
C LEU A 12 -14.86 -44.71 -5.09
N LEU A 13 -16.03 -44.65 -4.45
CA LEU A 13 -16.77 -43.42 -4.16
C LEU A 13 -16.06 -42.62 -3.06
N LEU A 14 -15.21 -41.67 -3.46
CA LEU A 14 -14.71 -40.62 -2.57
C LEU A 14 -15.67 -39.43 -2.64
N SER A 15 -16.48 -39.28 -1.60
CA SER A 15 -17.37 -38.14 -1.36
C SER A 15 -16.56 -36.85 -1.18
N ALA A 16 -16.48 -36.06 -2.24
CA ALA A 16 -15.91 -34.71 -2.21
C ALA A 16 -16.86 -33.77 -1.47
N SER A 17 -16.56 -33.49 -0.20
CA SER A 17 -17.19 -32.39 0.54
C SER A 17 -16.66 -31.07 -0.01
N ILE A 18 -17.41 -30.46 -0.92
CA ILE A 18 -17.12 -29.13 -1.44
C ILE A 18 -17.43 -28.16 -0.30
N LEU A 19 -16.41 -27.77 0.46
CA LEU A 19 -16.49 -26.58 1.30
C LEU A 19 -16.76 -25.40 0.36
N PRO A 20 -17.88 -24.68 0.47
CA PRO A 20 -18.06 -23.46 -0.29
C PRO A 20 -16.98 -22.48 0.16
N CYS A 21 -15.97 -22.30 -0.67
CA CYS A 21 -15.03 -21.21 -0.53
C CYS A 21 -15.85 -19.93 -0.73
N TRP A 22 -16.21 -19.27 0.38
CA TRP A 22 -16.79 -17.95 0.33
C TRP A 22 -15.73 -17.01 -0.22
N VAL A 23 -15.70 -16.84 -1.54
CA VAL A 23 -14.88 -15.82 -2.18
C VAL A 23 -15.49 -14.48 -1.77
N GLN A 24 -14.95 -13.88 -0.72
CA GLN A 24 -15.30 -12.52 -0.33
C GLN A 24 -14.86 -11.57 -1.45
N ALA A 25 -15.83 -10.93 -2.09
CA ALA A 25 -15.55 -9.90 -3.10
C ALA A 25 -14.73 -8.78 -2.47
N ALA A 26 -13.72 -8.29 -3.20
CA ALA A 26 -12.92 -7.15 -2.77
C ALA A 26 -13.84 -5.94 -2.50
N PRO A 27 -13.61 -5.15 -1.44
CA PRO A 27 -14.41 -3.96 -1.18
C PRO A 27 -14.37 -3.00 -2.37
N GLN A 28 -15.54 -2.52 -2.81
CA GLN A 28 -15.65 -1.57 -3.91
C GLN A 28 -16.18 -0.21 -3.43
N LEU A 29 -15.80 0.86 -4.13
CA LEU A 29 -16.35 2.19 -3.88
C LEU A 29 -17.85 2.24 -4.17
N SER A 30 -18.60 3.00 -3.38
CA SER A 30 -19.99 3.33 -3.73
C SER A 30 -20.00 4.19 -5.01
N GLN A 31 -20.96 3.94 -5.90
CA GLN A 31 -21.00 4.61 -7.21
C GLN A 31 -21.04 6.14 -7.11
N SER A 32 -21.81 6.68 -6.17
CA SER A 32 -21.90 8.13 -5.93
C SER A 32 -20.58 8.73 -5.44
N VAL A 33 -19.82 7.97 -4.65
CA VAL A 33 -18.50 8.38 -4.14
C VAL A 33 -17.47 8.31 -5.27
N ALA A 34 -17.46 7.22 -6.04
CA ALA A 34 -16.55 7.05 -7.17
C ALA A 34 -16.63 8.23 -8.17
N ALA A 35 -17.85 8.68 -8.51
CA ALA A 35 -18.04 9.82 -9.40
C ALA A 35 -17.47 11.14 -8.82
N LYS A 36 -17.63 11.36 -7.50
CA LYS A 36 -17.07 12.55 -6.84
C LYS A 36 -15.55 12.48 -6.72
N LEU A 37 -14.98 11.31 -6.45
CA LEU A 37 -13.54 11.09 -6.44
C LEU A 37 -12.94 11.33 -7.83
N GLN A 38 -13.58 10.85 -8.89
CA GLN A 38 -13.16 11.13 -10.28
C GLN A 38 -13.15 12.64 -10.55
N LYS A 39 -14.21 13.37 -10.15
CA LYS A 39 -14.27 14.82 -10.30
C LYS A 39 -13.17 15.53 -9.49
N ALA A 40 -12.89 15.09 -8.27
CA ALA A 40 -11.78 15.62 -7.47
C ALA A 40 -10.43 15.37 -8.15
N ASN A 41 -10.24 14.22 -8.80
CA ASN A 41 -9.02 13.90 -9.54
C ASN A 41 -8.85 14.83 -10.75
N THR A 42 -9.92 15.11 -11.50
CA THR A 42 -9.89 16.10 -12.59
C THR A 42 -9.50 17.48 -12.07
N LEU A 43 -10.08 17.93 -10.95
CA LEU A 43 -9.70 19.20 -10.33
C LEU A 43 -8.21 19.22 -9.93
N MET A 44 -7.66 18.11 -9.44
CA MET A 44 -6.23 18.01 -9.13
C MET A 44 -5.35 18.09 -10.39
N GLN A 45 -5.76 17.45 -11.49
CA GLN A 45 -5.05 17.51 -12.77
C GLN A 45 -5.06 18.92 -13.38
N GLU A 46 -6.11 19.70 -13.10
CA GLU A 46 -6.24 21.10 -13.50
C GLU A 46 -5.61 22.09 -12.50
N ASP A 47 -4.83 21.60 -11.53
CA ASP A 47 -4.20 22.39 -10.45
C ASP A 47 -5.19 23.17 -9.56
N LYS A 48 -6.48 22.81 -9.59
CA LYS A 48 -7.55 23.38 -8.75
C LYS A 48 -7.62 22.69 -7.39
N LEU A 49 -6.47 22.63 -6.71
CA LEU A 49 -6.30 21.82 -5.50
C LEU A 49 -7.28 22.22 -4.38
N ILE A 50 -7.54 23.52 -4.19
CA ILE A 50 -8.46 24.00 -3.15
C ILE A 50 -9.87 23.46 -3.40
N GLN A 51 -10.36 23.55 -4.64
CA GLN A 51 -11.68 23.05 -5.03
C GLN A 51 -11.77 21.53 -4.87
N ALA A 52 -10.71 20.79 -5.23
CA ALA A 52 -10.64 19.35 -5.02
C ALA A 52 -10.77 18.99 -3.53
N SER A 53 -10.02 19.66 -2.65
CA SER A 53 -10.10 19.41 -1.21
C SER A 53 -11.47 19.76 -0.63
N GLN A 54 -12.09 20.87 -1.04
CA GLN A 54 -13.44 21.26 -0.61
C GLN A 54 -14.47 20.22 -1.04
N LEU A 55 -14.42 19.77 -2.30
CA LEU A 55 -15.29 18.72 -2.81
C LEU A 55 -15.15 17.45 -1.96
N LEU A 56 -13.93 16.98 -1.73
CA LEU A 56 -13.67 15.77 -0.94
C LEU A 56 -14.18 15.88 0.51
N THR A 57 -13.98 17.02 1.18
CA THR A 57 -14.49 17.23 2.54
C THR A 57 -16.01 17.32 2.64
N SER A 58 -16.69 17.68 1.54
CA SER A 58 -18.16 17.76 1.50
C SER A 58 -18.86 16.40 1.30
N ILE A 59 -18.10 15.34 1.04
CA ILE A 59 -18.66 14.01 0.77
C ILE A 59 -19.12 13.38 2.09
N ALA A 60 -20.44 13.39 2.33
CA ALA A 60 -21.05 12.59 3.37
C ALA A 60 -21.07 11.12 2.96
N VAL A 61 -20.43 10.26 3.76
CA VAL A 61 -20.35 8.81 3.56
C VAL A 61 -20.44 8.08 4.88
N ASP A 62 -21.12 6.94 4.88
CA ASP A 62 -21.17 6.03 6.04
C ASP A 62 -20.21 4.85 5.89
N LYS A 63 -20.08 4.34 4.66
CA LYS A 63 -19.27 3.16 4.36
C LYS A 63 -17.80 3.38 4.70
N ALA A 64 -17.26 2.50 5.53
CA ALA A 64 -15.90 2.62 6.04
C ALA A 64 -14.83 2.60 4.93
N TYR A 65 -15.00 1.78 3.89
CA TYR A 65 -14.08 1.73 2.76
C TYR A 65 -14.05 3.06 1.98
N ASP A 66 -15.21 3.68 1.74
CA ASP A 66 -15.30 4.98 1.08
C ASP A 66 -14.61 6.08 1.92
N LYS A 67 -14.80 6.06 3.25
CA LYS A 67 -14.10 6.97 4.18
C LYS A 67 -12.58 6.83 4.07
N ALA A 68 -12.07 5.60 4.05
CA ALA A 68 -10.64 5.34 3.92
C ALA A 68 -10.07 5.87 2.59
N PHE A 69 -10.80 5.67 1.49
CA PHE A 69 -10.38 6.13 0.17
C PHE A 69 -10.42 7.66 0.03
N ILE A 70 -11.45 8.31 0.59
CA ILE A 70 -11.52 9.78 0.67
C ILE A 70 -10.36 10.32 1.51
N ALA A 71 -10.06 9.71 2.65
CA ALA A 71 -8.94 10.12 3.50
C ALA A 71 -7.59 10.01 2.78
N ARG A 72 -7.37 8.93 2.00
CA ARG A 72 -6.21 8.79 1.12
C ARG A 72 -6.12 9.96 0.14
N MET A 73 -7.21 10.24 -0.57
CA MET A 73 -7.22 11.29 -1.60
C MET A 73 -7.04 12.70 -1.01
N LEU A 74 -7.63 12.96 0.17
CA LEU A 74 -7.38 14.16 0.95
C LEU A 74 -5.90 14.29 1.32
N GLY A 75 -5.26 13.19 1.70
CA GLY A 75 -3.82 13.12 1.93
C GLY A 75 -3.00 13.64 0.74
N VAL A 76 -3.29 13.10 -0.45
CA VAL A 76 -2.59 13.49 -1.69
C VAL A 76 -2.81 14.97 -2.01
N VAL A 77 -4.05 15.45 -2.01
CA VAL A 77 -4.33 16.85 -2.37
C VAL A 77 -3.77 17.83 -1.34
N TYR A 78 -3.80 17.50 -0.03
CA TYR A 78 -3.20 18.38 0.98
C TYR A 78 -1.69 18.46 0.84
N TRP A 79 -1.03 17.36 0.47
CA TRP A 79 0.40 17.40 0.20
C TRP A 79 0.72 18.29 -1.01
N GLN A 80 -0.03 18.18 -2.10
CA GLN A 80 0.13 19.05 -3.28
C GLN A 80 -0.14 20.54 -2.95
N GLN A 81 -1.00 20.84 -1.98
CA GLN A 81 -1.23 22.20 -1.47
C GLN A 81 -0.11 22.71 -0.54
N GLY A 82 0.94 21.91 -0.26
CA GLY A 82 1.97 22.25 0.74
C GLY A 82 1.49 22.12 2.19
N LYS A 83 0.31 21.54 2.44
CA LYS A 83 -0.25 21.34 3.79
C LYS A 83 0.20 20.01 4.38
N THR A 84 1.51 19.83 4.57
CA THR A 84 2.12 18.56 4.98
C THR A 84 1.49 17.93 6.22
N GLN A 85 1.21 18.71 7.26
CA GLN A 85 0.61 18.18 8.49
C GLN A 85 -0.83 17.68 8.29
N SER A 86 -1.62 18.37 7.48
CA SER A 86 -2.97 17.91 7.09
C SER A 86 -2.91 16.64 6.24
N ALA A 87 -1.91 16.55 5.35
CA ALA A 87 -1.67 15.36 4.55
C ALA A 87 -1.33 14.14 5.43
N ILE A 88 -0.39 14.29 6.37
CA ILE A 88 -0.02 13.23 7.33
C ILE A 88 -1.25 12.77 8.12
N LYS A 89 -2.07 13.69 8.63
CA LYS A 89 -3.29 13.34 9.37
C LYS A 89 -4.27 12.52 8.52
N ALA A 90 -4.54 12.95 7.29
CA ALA A 90 -5.48 12.27 6.40
C ALA A 90 -4.95 10.89 5.94
N LEU A 91 -3.67 10.79 5.59
CA LEU A 91 -3.04 9.52 5.23
C LEU A 91 -3.00 8.55 6.42
N THR A 92 -2.72 9.04 7.63
CA THR A 92 -2.78 8.23 8.86
C THR A 92 -4.16 7.63 9.07
N GLN A 93 -5.24 8.41 8.83
CA GLN A 93 -6.61 7.89 8.91
C GLN A 93 -6.86 6.79 7.88
N ALA A 94 -6.38 6.96 6.64
CA ALA A 94 -6.53 5.95 5.59
C ALA A 94 -5.77 4.66 5.92
N VAL A 95 -4.51 4.76 6.35
CA VAL A 95 -3.67 3.61 6.73
C VAL A 95 -4.25 2.87 7.94
N ASN A 96 -4.61 3.60 9.01
CA ASN A 96 -5.14 3.01 10.24
C ASN A 96 -6.51 2.35 10.04
N SER A 97 -7.22 2.63 8.95
CA SER A 97 -8.45 1.92 8.64
C SER A 97 -8.21 0.43 8.37
N GLY A 98 -7.04 0.06 7.83
CA GLY A 98 -6.73 -1.31 7.41
C GLY A 98 -7.61 -1.85 6.27
N LEU A 99 -8.38 -0.98 5.61
CA LEU A 99 -9.37 -1.36 4.59
C LEU A 99 -8.81 -1.33 3.17
N LEU A 100 -7.78 -0.53 2.92
CA LEU A 100 -7.08 -0.47 1.63
C LEU A 100 -6.00 -1.56 1.63
N LYS A 101 -6.28 -2.71 1.02
CA LYS A 101 -5.39 -3.90 1.03
C LYS A 101 -4.77 -4.21 -0.32
N ASP A 102 -5.11 -3.42 -1.32
CA ASP A 102 -4.59 -3.49 -2.68
C ASP A 102 -3.36 -2.59 -2.82
N GLU A 103 -2.93 -2.37 -4.07
CA GLU A 103 -1.84 -1.46 -4.41
C GLU A 103 -2.07 -0.04 -3.84
N TYR A 104 -3.33 0.41 -3.74
CA TYR A 104 -3.63 1.70 -3.16
C TYR A 104 -3.29 1.77 -1.68
N GLY A 105 -3.51 0.70 -0.93
CA GLY A 105 -3.07 0.59 0.46
C GLY A 105 -1.56 0.76 0.60
N TRP A 106 -0.80 0.00 -0.18
CA TRP A 106 0.67 0.06 -0.17
C TRP A 106 1.18 1.47 -0.55
N GLN A 107 0.67 2.06 -1.62
CA GLN A 107 1.06 3.42 -2.04
C GLN A 107 0.71 4.48 -0.98
N THR A 108 -0.44 4.33 -0.31
CA THR A 108 -0.88 5.28 0.73
C THR A 108 0.02 5.21 1.96
N GLU A 109 0.33 4.00 2.43
CA GLU A 109 1.24 3.82 3.56
C GLU A 109 2.68 4.26 3.20
N ARG A 110 3.12 4.01 1.96
CA ARG A 110 4.40 4.52 1.48
C ARG A 110 4.45 6.05 1.50
N MET A 111 3.42 6.72 0.97
CA MET A 111 3.35 8.17 1.00
C MET A 111 3.35 8.72 2.44
N LEU A 112 2.61 8.10 3.36
CA LEU A 112 2.65 8.47 4.77
C LEU A 112 4.06 8.37 5.35
N ALA A 113 4.74 7.25 5.12
CA ALA A 113 6.09 7.02 5.60
C ALA A 113 7.09 8.03 5.03
N ASP A 114 6.99 8.34 3.73
CA ASP A 114 7.84 9.31 3.05
C ASP A 114 7.62 10.75 3.59
N LEU A 115 6.38 11.13 3.90
CA LEU A 115 6.10 12.44 4.54
C LEU A 115 6.60 12.50 5.98
N LEU A 116 6.47 11.41 6.74
CA LEU A 116 7.03 11.36 8.09
C LEU A 116 8.56 11.44 8.06
N LEU A 117 9.20 10.79 7.07
CA LEU A 117 10.63 10.88 6.84
C LEU A 117 11.06 12.32 6.49
N SER A 118 10.35 12.99 5.57
CA SER A 118 10.68 14.37 5.18
C SER A 118 10.55 15.37 6.33
N GLU A 119 9.61 15.13 7.24
CA GLU A 119 9.43 15.91 8.48
C GLU A 119 10.38 15.46 9.61
N GLN A 120 11.41 14.65 9.31
CA GLN A 120 12.40 14.12 10.26
C GLN A 120 11.78 13.29 11.41
N GLN A 121 10.55 12.80 11.24
CA GLN A 121 9.86 11.95 12.21
C GLN A 121 10.25 10.47 12.00
N TYR A 122 11.56 10.19 12.02
CA TYR A 122 12.14 8.87 11.67
C TYR A 122 11.54 7.71 12.48
N ASN A 123 11.36 7.91 13.79
CA ASN A 123 10.77 6.90 14.67
C ASN A 123 9.32 6.54 14.29
N LYS A 124 8.57 7.48 13.71
CA LYS A 124 7.20 7.24 13.24
C LYS A 124 7.18 6.66 11.82
N ALA A 125 8.13 7.04 10.96
CA ALA A 125 8.22 6.52 9.60
C ALA A 125 8.61 5.03 9.55
N LEU A 126 9.54 4.61 10.42
CA LEU A 126 10.10 3.25 10.43
C LEU A 126 9.07 2.12 10.52
N PRO A 127 8.08 2.13 11.42
CA PRO A 127 7.05 1.10 11.48
C PRO A 127 6.29 0.92 10.15
N HIS A 128 5.98 2.02 9.47
CA HIS A 128 5.32 1.99 8.17
C HIS A 128 6.21 1.40 7.08
N TYR A 129 7.49 1.80 7.03
CA TYR A 129 8.42 1.17 6.10
C TYR A 129 8.58 -0.34 6.33
N TYR A 130 8.69 -0.78 7.59
CA TYR A 130 8.75 -2.21 7.89
C TYR A 130 7.47 -2.96 7.51
N SER A 131 6.29 -2.36 7.72
CA SER A 131 5.00 -2.90 7.25
C SER A 131 5.03 -3.14 5.73
N LEU A 132 5.49 -2.14 4.97
CA LEU A 132 5.56 -2.20 3.50
C LEU A 132 6.48 -3.31 2.98
N THR A 133 7.50 -3.72 3.73
CA THR A 133 8.38 -4.85 3.33
C THR A 133 7.72 -6.22 3.43
N GLN A 134 6.61 -6.32 4.18
CA GLN A 134 5.89 -7.59 4.39
C GLN A 134 4.81 -7.84 3.34
N VAL A 135 4.41 -6.80 2.60
CA VAL A 135 3.36 -6.89 1.58
C VAL A 135 3.89 -7.56 0.32
N LYS A 136 3.38 -8.77 0.05
CA LYS A 136 3.69 -9.55 -1.15
C LYS A 136 2.78 -9.14 -2.32
N ALA A 137 3.04 -7.98 -2.93
CA ALA A 137 2.39 -7.60 -4.19
C ALA A 137 3.42 -7.48 -5.32
N LYS A 138 3.01 -7.88 -6.54
CA LYS A 138 3.85 -7.77 -7.75
C LYS A 138 4.09 -6.28 -8.04
N GLY A 139 5.34 -5.91 -8.33
CA GLY A 139 5.70 -4.53 -8.70
C GLY A 139 5.98 -3.60 -7.52
N ASN A 140 5.87 -4.06 -6.28
CA ASN A 140 6.27 -3.26 -5.12
C ASN A 140 7.78 -2.99 -5.16
N LYS A 141 8.15 -1.71 -5.05
CA LYS A 141 9.54 -1.22 -4.92
C LYS A 141 10.10 -1.51 -3.52
N THR A 142 10.02 -2.77 -3.08
CA THR A 142 10.38 -3.19 -1.73
C THR A 142 11.88 -3.00 -1.46
N ASP A 143 12.70 -3.10 -2.49
CA ASP A 143 14.11 -2.68 -2.47
C ASP A 143 14.26 -1.20 -2.11
N GLU A 144 13.54 -0.29 -2.76
CA GLU A 144 13.54 1.16 -2.41
C GLU A 144 13.02 1.42 -0.98
N VAL A 145 12.16 0.54 -0.44
CA VAL A 145 11.75 0.59 0.97
C VAL A 145 12.92 0.29 1.90
N TRP A 146 13.76 -0.70 1.59
CA TRP A 146 14.95 -0.99 2.39
C TRP A 146 15.95 0.16 2.42
N LEU A 147 16.11 0.90 1.32
CA LEU A 147 16.92 2.13 1.32
C LEU A 147 16.36 3.19 2.27
N ARG A 148 15.04 3.41 2.29
CA ARG A 148 14.41 4.35 3.25
C ARG A 148 14.55 3.90 4.70
N ILE A 149 14.49 2.59 4.96
CA ILE A 149 14.77 2.03 6.29
C ILE A 149 16.22 2.30 6.70
N ALA A 150 17.18 2.06 5.80
CA ALA A 150 18.59 2.35 6.05
C ALA A 150 18.81 3.85 6.33
N GLN A 151 18.25 4.73 5.50
CA GLN A 151 18.31 6.19 5.67
C GLN A 151 17.71 6.62 7.02
N SER A 152 16.54 6.09 7.39
CA SER A 152 15.89 6.42 8.67
C SER A 152 16.72 5.98 9.88
N HIS A 153 17.30 4.77 9.83
CA HIS A 153 18.17 4.29 10.90
C HIS A 153 19.51 5.04 10.97
N TYR A 154 20.02 5.50 9.83
CA TYR A 154 21.23 6.32 9.77
C TYR A 154 21.04 7.64 10.51
N GLN A 155 19.92 8.34 10.25
CA GLN A 155 19.58 9.59 10.95
C GLN A 155 19.43 9.40 12.47
N LEU A 156 19.06 8.18 12.90
CA LEU A 156 18.97 7.79 14.31
C LEU A 156 20.29 7.21 14.88
N SER A 157 21.38 7.18 14.10
CA SER A 157 22.68 6.58 14.45
C SER A 157 22.58 5.09 14.86
N GLN A 158 21.61 4.35 14.33
CA GLN A 158 21.38 2.93 14.64
C GLN A 158 22.18 2.02 13.69
N TRP A 159 23.51 2.12 13.73
CA TRP A 159 24.44 1.49 12.78
C TRP A 159 24.20 0.00 12.49
N PRO A 160 23.94 -0.88 13.47
CA PRO A 160 23.67 -2.29 13.19
C PRO A 160 22.42 -2.50 12.31
N LYS A 161 21.41 -1.65 12.48
CA LYS A 161 20.17 -1.71 11.69
C LYS A 161 20.36 -1.14 10.29
N VAL A 162 21.20 -0.10 10.15
CA VAL A 162 21.61 0.42 8.83
C VAL A 162 22.24 -0.70 8.00
N LEU A 163 23.25 -1.38 8.54
CA LEU A 163 23.94 -2.48 7.85
C LEU A 163 22.98 -3.63 7.52
N THR A 164 22.05 -3.94 8.43
CA THR A 164 21.01 -4.95 8.17
C THR A 164 20.12 -4.54 7.00
N ALA A 165 19.67 -3.29 6.94
CA ALA A 165 18.81 -2.79 5.89
C ALA A 165 19.52 -2.72 4.52
N ILE A 166 20.78 -2.28 4.49
CA ILE A 166 21.60 -2.28 3.27
C ILE A 166 21.82 -3.71 2.76
N LYS A 167 22.17 -4.66 3.64
CA LYS A 167 22.29 -6.08 3.26
C LYS A 167 20.99 -6.64 2.66
N ARG A 168 19.83 -6.19 3.16
CA ARG A 168 18.52 -6.56 2.59
C ARG A 168 18.33 -5.94 1.22
N TYR A 169 18.64 -4.66 1.04
CA TYR A 169 18.61 -4.00 -0.26
C TYR A 169 19.50 -4.71 -1.30
N ASP A 170 20.75 -5.01 -0.96
CA ASP A 170 21.70 -5.67 -1.87
C ASP A 170 21.24 -7.06 -2.30
N SER A 171 20.49 -7.77 -1.45
CA SER A 171 19.97 -9.12 -1.76
C SER A 171 18.97 -9.16 -2.93
N TYR A 172 18.43 -8.00 -3.34
CA TYR A 172 17.58 -7.89 -4.53
C TYR A 172 18.39 -7.88 -5.84
N GLY A 173 19.73 -7.85 -5.78
CA GLY A 173 20.59 -7.95 -6.96
C GLY A 173 20.61 -6.67 -7.80
N ASN A 174 20.22 -5.53 -7.22
CA ASN A 174 20.32 -4.22 -7.84
C ASN A 174 21.80 -3.87 -8.02
N LYS A 175 22.37 -4.14 -9.20
CA LYS A 175 23.72 -3.69 -9.56
C LYS A 175 23.75 -2.16 -9.54
N ASP A 176 24.40 -1.59 -8.52
CA ASP A 176 24.91 -0.21 -8.45
C ASP A 176 24.04 0.85 -9.15
N SER A 177 22.71 0.81 -8.98
CA SER A 177 21.80 1.81 -9.56
C SER A 177 21.73 3.11 -8.76
N VAL A 178 22.25 3.08 -7.53
CA VAL A 178 22.44 4.24 -6.65
C VAL A 178 23.74 4.02 -5.88
N SER A 179 24.64 5.00 -5.93
CA SER A 179 25.85 4.96 -5.09
C SER A 179 25.41 4.96 -3.62
N PRO A 180 26.06 4.19 -2.73
CA PRO A 180 25.80 4.26 -1.28
C PRO A 180 25.89 5.69 -0.71
N LEU A 181 26.57 6.60 -1.42
CA LEU A 181 26.78 8.00 -1.09
C LEU A 181 25.82 8.98 -1.80
N SER A 182 24.96 8.50 -2.73
CA SER A 182 23.94 9.35 -3.38
C SER A 182 22.65 9.45 -2.58
N ILE A 183 22.59 8.86 -1.38
CA ILE A 183 21.59 9.22 -0.38
C ILE A 183 21.95 10.66 0.04
N ALA A 184 21.38 11.65 -0.66
CA ALA A 184 21.52 13.04 -0.25
C ALA A 184 21.06 13.16 1.21
N LEU A 185 22.00 13.63 2.04
CA LEU A 185 21.88 13.83 3.49
C LEU A 185 20.78 14.83 3.83
#